data_AF-A0A9P6G831-F1
#
_entry.id   AF-A0A9P6G831-F1
#
_cell.length_a   1.000
_cell.length_b   1.000
_cell.length_c   1.000
_cell.angle_alpha   90.00
_cell.angle_beta   90.00
_cell.angle_gamma   90.00
#
_symmetry.space_group_name_H-M   'P 1'
#
loop_
_entity.id
_entity.type
_entity.pdbx_description
1 polymer ?
#
loop_
_entity_poly.entity_id
_entity_poly.type
_entity_poly.pdbx_seq_one_letter_code
_entity_poly.pdbx_strand_id
1 'polypeptide(L)'
;MGSVFHAFPQLRTAAPRLARRLFVCRPCLHSPARAFPVRTSPRQPSVLHSVRWTSTQPLRSSIATAEASVATTAASSSAKSSGWPKTSSRSVAYWLLGSAASVFGIVIFGGLTRLTESGLSITEWRPVTGSLWPGSQAEWESEFDKYRASPEFKQLNSTMDLADFKHIYFMEWAHRLWGRAIGITFLLPTAYFIARRRVTPSMAWKLTGICGMIGFQGFIGWWMVKSGLKDDLFAEGSHPRVSQYRLTAHLGAAFAVYCSMLLTGLGILKENRMLANPAKAAEWVRTIRHPALRVFRASVIGLSLLVFTTAMSGALVAGLDAGLIYNEFPWMGLGLTPPKKELFDPFYSHVPNQSDLWWRNMLENPSLVQLDHRILATTTFTAILSFFAYTRFSKSVRARLPKDAKNGVMGLVHLVSLQATLGISTLIYMVPTWLASAHQAGALALLTGAVILYSRISMPRRAILRQIMNKPQAPKSAHAQPLRSRISASQAES
;
A
#
# COMPACT_ATOMS: atom_id res chain seq x y z
N MET A 1 -2.71 37.32 -12.63
CA MET A 1 -1.70 36.29 -12.95
C MET A 1 -0.49 36.96 -13.59
N GLY A 2 0.56 37.22 -12.81
CA GLY A 2 1.84 37.79 -13.28
C GLY A 2 2.93 36.72 -13.24
N SER A 3 3.62 36.54 -14.37
CA SER A 3 4.53 35.43 -14.67
C SER A 3 5.91 35.63 -14.03
N VAL A 4 6.35 34.63 -13.25
CA VAL A 4 7.63 34.57 -12.49
C VAL A 4 8.87 34.36 -13.39
N PHE A 5 8.73 34.40 -14.73
CA PHE A 5 9.80 34.03 -15.65
C PHE A 5 10.71 35.18 -16.11
N HIS A 6 10.62 36.38 -15.52
CA HIS A 6 11.45 37.52 -15.93
C HIS A 6 12.81 37.65 -15.23
N ALA A 7 13.13 36.83 -14.23
CA ALA A 7 14.31 37.07 -13.38
C ALA A 7 15.61 36.31 -13.76
N PHE A 8 15.64 35.39 -14.73
CA PHE A 8 16.85 34.60 -14.99
C PHE A 8 17.07 34.26 -16.48
N PRO A 9 17.78 35.12 -17.25
CA PRO A 9 18.05 34.88 -18.67
C PRO A 9 19.03 33.73 -18.95
N GLN A 10 19.75 33.21 -17.95
CA GLN A 10 20.76 32.15 -18.14
C GLN A 10 20.23 30.70 -18.05
N LEU A 11 18.95 30.50 -17.70
CA LEU A 11 18.34 29.16 -17.65
C LEU A 11 17.77 28.67 -18.98
N ARG A 12 17.73 29.51 -20.03
CA ARG A 12 17.14 29.17 -21.34
C ARG A 12 18.03 28.31 -22.25
N THR A 13 19.34 28.25 -22.02
CA THR A 13 20.27 27.56 -22.93
C THR A 13 20.74 26.17 -22.46
N ALA A 14 20.39 25.75 -21.25
CA ALA A 14 20.78 24.43 -20.71
C ALA A 14 19.69 23.34 -20.83
N ALA A 15 18.44 23.71 -21.15
CA ALA A 15 17.29 22.82 -21.00
C ALA A 15 17.02 21.79 -22.14
N PRO A 16 17.47 21.93 -23.41
CA PRO A 16 17.13 20.91 -24.40
C PRO A 16 18.22 19.83 -24.62
N ARG A 17 19.38 19.91 -23.96
CA ARG A 17 20.50 18.95 -24.20
C ARG A 17 20.55 17.77 -23.22
N LEU A 18 19.89 17.84 -22.07
CA LEU A 18 19.91 16.74 -21.07
C LEU A 18 18.85 15.65 -21.31
N ALA A 19 17.73 15.96 -21.99
CA ALA A 19 16.60 15.05 -22.13
C ALA A 19 16.84 13.90 -23.14
N ARG A 20 17.74 14.07 -24.12
CA ARG A 20 17.96 13.06 -25.18
C ARG A 20 18.87 11.88 -24.79
N ARG A 21 19.56 11.92 -23.65
CA ARG A 21 20.47 10.83 -23.23
C ARG A 21 19.90 9.86 -22.21
N LEU A 22 18.71 10.11 -21.66
CA LEU A 22 18.11 9.26 -20.62
C LEU A 22 17.17 8.17 -21.15
N PHE A 23 16.86 8.14 -22.45
CA PHE A 23 15.91 7.20 -23.06
C PHE A 23 16.39 6.52 -24.35
N VAL A 24 17.70 6.25 -24.50
CA VAL A 24 18.22 5.48 -25.64
C VAL A 24 18.64 4.08 -25.20
N CYS A 25 17.87 3.08 -25.61
CA CYS A 25 18.22 1.66 -25.48
C CYS A 25 19.25 1.30 -26.57
N ARG A 26 20.54 1.23 -26.22
CA ARG A 26 21.64 0.96 -27.17
C ARG A 26 21.64 -0.42 -27.88
N PRO A 27 21.01 -1.51 -27.39
CA PRO A 27 21.00 -2.78 -28.12
C PRO A 27 20.02 -2.85 -29.30
N CYS A 28 19.10 -1.88 -29.45
CA CYS A 28 18.05 -1.93 -30.47
C CYS A 28 18.47 -1.40 -31.86
N LEU A 29 19.69 -0.88 -32.00
CA LEU A 29 20.17 -0.23 -33.23
C LEU A 29 20.76 -1.19 -34.28
N HIS A 30 20.77 -2.50 -34.05
CA HIS A 30 21.42 -3.48 -34.95
C HIS A 30 20.54 -4.67 -35.38
N SER A 31 19.21 -4.53 -35.39
CA SER A 31 18.34 -5.53 -36.04
C SER A 31 17.91 -5.04 -37.43
N PRO A 32 18.14 -5.80 -38.52
CA PRO A 32 17.62 -5.45 -39.83
C PRO A 32 16.10 -5.66 -39.85
N ALA A 33 15.38 -4.66 -40.35
CA ALA A 33 13.92 -4.67 -40.43
C ALA A 33 13.43 -5.72 -41.45
N ARG A 34 12.53 -6.62 -41.00
CA ARG A 34 11.77 -7.53 -41.87
C ARG A 34 10.52 -6.79 -42.36
N ALA A 35 10.40 -6.60 -43.67
CA ALA A 35 9.21 -6.04 -44.30
C ALA A 35 8.01 -7.02 -44.19
N PHE A 36 6.85 -6.51 -43.79
CA PHE A 36 5.57 -7.22 -43.88
C PHE A 36 4.81 -6.73 -45.13
N PRO A 37 4.17 -7.63 -45.89
CA PRO A 37 3.43 -7.22 -47.08
C PRO A 37 2.03 -6.72 -46.71
N VAL A 38 1.64 -5.63 -47.38
CA VAL A 38 0.29 -5.06 -47.40
C VAL A 38 -0.62 -6.01 -48.20
N ARG A 39 -1.75 -6.42 -47.61
CA ARG A 39 -2.78 -7.21 -48.30
C ARG A 39 -3.98 -6.32 -48.61
N THR A 40 -4.18 -6.08 -49.90
CA THR A 40 -5.38 -5.47 -50.48
C THR A 40 -6.54 -6.47 -50.45
N SER A 41 -7.75 -5.96 -50.19
CA SER A 41 -9.01 -6.69 -50.27
C SER A 41 -9.44 -6.87 -51.74
N PRO A 42 -10.17 -7.94 -52.08
CA PRO A 42 -11.50 -7.64 -52.62
C PRO A 42 -12.62 -8.63 -52.25
N ARG A 43 -13.83 -8.04 -52.20
CA ARG A 43 -15.16 -8.51 -52.65
C ARG A 43 -15.75 -9.82 -52.11
N GLN A 44 -16.94 -9.69 -51.51
CA GLN A 44 -17.98 -10.74 -51.49
C GLN A 44 -18.58 -10.92 -52.91
N PRO A 45 -19.22 -12.07 -53.19
CA PRO A 45 -20.66 -12.19 -52.89
C PRO A 45 -21.10 -13.51 -52.25
N SER A 46 -22.35 -13.47 -51.82
CA SER A 46 -23.21 -14.48 -51.22
C SER A 46 -23.44 -15.74 -52.07
N VAL A 47 -23.91 -16.82 -51.43
CA VAL A 47 -25.21 -17.51 -51.69
C VAL A 47 -25.15 -18.97 -51.17
N LEU A 48 -26.08 -19.25 -50.25
CA LEU A 48 -26.87 -20.47 -49.96
C LEU A 48 -26.27 -21.90 -49.95
N HIS A 49 -26.70 -22.62 -48.89
CA HIS A 49 -27.01 -24.06 -48.80
C HIS A 49 -25.83 -25.04 -49.02
N SER A 50 -25.72 -26.19 -48.35
CA SER A 50 -26.62 -27.02 -47.56
C SER A 50 -25.77 -27.98 -46.73
N VAL A 51 -26.30 -28.38 -45.57
CA VAL A 51 -25.82 -29.51 -44.78
C VAL A 51 -25.94 -30.81 -45.60
N ARG A 52 -24.89 -31.64 -45.61
CA ARG A 52 -25.04 -33.08 -45.84
C ARG A 52 -23.99 -33.88 -45.05
N TRP A 53 -24.47 -34.55 -44.02
CA TRP A 53 -23.82 -35.70 -43.42
C TRP A 53 -24.23 -36.94 -44.20
N THR A 54 -23.27 -37.72 -44.67
CA THR A 54 -23.47 -39.13 -45.04
C THR A 54 -22.23 -39.94 -44.69
N SER A 55 -22.42 -40.82 -43.72
CA SER A 55 -21.67 -42.04 -43.44
C SER A 55 -21.71 -42.99 -44.66
N THR A 56 -20.60 -43.66 -44.99
CA THR A 56 -20.43 -45.14 -44.98
C THR A 56 -19.10 -45.55 -45.64
N GLN A 57 -18.48 -46.57 -45.05
CA GLN A 57 -17.23 -47.29 -45.36
C GLN A 57 -17.20 -48.00 -46.75
N PRO A 58 -16.04 -48.47 -47.30
CA PRO A 58 -15.33 -49.66 -46.81
C PRO A 58 -13.79 -49.70 -46.86
N LEU A 59 -13.28 -50.64 -46.06
CA LEU A 59 -11.91 -51.14 -45.97
C LEU A 59 -11.27 -51.44 -47.34
N ARG A 60 -9.99 -51.03 -47.48
CA ARG A 60 -8.99 -51.82 -48.19
C ARG A 60 -7.71 -51.93 -47.37
N SER A 61 -7.30 -53.17 -47.22
CA SER A 61 -6.10 -53.70 -46.59
C SER A 61 -4.82 -53.23 -47.28
N SER A 62 -3.82 -52.85 -46.48
CA SER A 62 -2.42 -53.03 -46.83
C SER A 62 -1.64 -53.23 -45.54
N ILE A 63 -1.32 -54.50 -45.27
CA ILE A 63 -0.34 -54.94 -44.29
C ILE A 63 1.03 -54.67 -44.90
N ALA A 64 1.81 -53.79 -44.29
CA ALA A 64 3.27 -53.87 -44.30
C ALA A 64 3.88 -52.86 -43.32
N THR A 65 4.45 -53.40 -42.24
CA THR A 65 5.67 -52.96 -41.56
C THR A 65 5.80 -51.49 -41.15
N ALA A 66 5.56 -51.21 -39.87
CA ALA A 66 6.37 -50.28 -39.07
C ALA A 66 6.14 -50.55 -37.58
N GLU A 67 6.95 -51.44 -37.01
CA GLU A 67 7.19 -51.47 -35.57
C GLU A 67 7.83 -50.14 -35.12
N ALA A 68 7.61 -49.81 -33.85
CA ALA A 68 8.23 -48.72 -33.09
C ALA A 68 7.75 -47.29 -33.42
N SER A 69 6.61 -46.91 -32.85
CA SER A 69 6.48 -45.65 -32.09
C SER A 69 5.11 -45.54 -31.42
N VAL A 70 4.87 -46.40 -30.41
CA VAL A 70 4.01 -46.03 -29.28
C VAL A 70 4.80 -44.98 -28.48
N ALA A 71 4.91 -43.78 -29.04
CA ALA A 71 5.36 -42.60 -28.33
C ALA A 71 4.18 -42.11 -27.50
N THR A 72 4.01 -42.76 -26.35
CA THR A 72 3.79 -42.11 -25.06
C THR A 72 3.13 -40.74 -25.15
N THR A 73 1.86 -40.70 -25.51
CA THR A 73 0.93 -39.71 -24.98
C THR A 73 0.65 -40.09 -23.52
N ALA A 74 1.73 -40.08 -22.71
CA ALA A 74 1.59 -39.87 -21.28
C ALA A 74 1.16 -38.40 -21.14
N ALA A 75 -0.13 -38.16 -21.35
CA ALA A 75 -0.81 -37.16 -20.57
C ALA A 75 -0.41 -37.45 -19.13
N SER A 76 0.49 -36.64 -18.59
CA SER A 76 0.74 -36.61 -17.16
C SER A 76 -0.55 -36.10 -16.53
N SER A 77 -1.54 -36.98 -16.38
CA SER A 77 -2.57 -36.84 -15.38
C SER A 77 -1.81 -36.92 -14.05
N SER A 78 -1.24 -35.79 -13.63
CA SER A 78 -0.79 -35.62 -12.28
C SER A 78 -2.01 -35.94 -11.43
N ALA A 79 -2.02 -37.11 -10.80
CA ALA A 79 -3.00 -37.47 -9.80
C ALA A 79 -3.10 -36.25 -8.88
N LYS A 80 -4.23 -35.55 -8.90
CA LYS A 80 -4.44 -34.36 -8.07
C LYS A 80 -4.41 -34.88 -6.65
N SER A 81 -3.26 -34.81 -5.99
CA SER A 81 -3.17 -35.13 -4.59
C SER A 81 -4.16 -34.22 -3.87
N SER A 82 -5.11 -34.84 -3.18
CA SER A 82 -6.20 -34.19 -2.44
C SER A 82 -5.68 -33.44 -1.20
N GLY A 83 -4.40 -33.09 -1.16
CA GLY A 83 -3.75 -32.39 -0.06
C GLY A 83 -3.72 -30.88 -0.29
N TRP A 84 -3.67 -30.14 0.81
CA TRP A 84 -3.37 -28.70 0.77
C TRP A 84 -1.94 -28.45 0.26
N PRO A 85 -1.69 -27.35 -0.48
CA PRO A 85 -0.36 -27.08 -1.03
C PRO A 85 0.63 -26.72 0.09
N LYS A 86 1.90 -27.08 -0.10
CA LYS A 86 3.00 -26.74 0.82
C LYS A 86 3.32 -25.25 0.85
N THR A 87 3.06 -24.54 -0.25
CA THR A 87 3.24 -23.09 -0.40
C THR A 87 2.04 -22.47 -1.11
N SER A 88 1.74 -21.21 -0.84
CA SER A 88 0.67 -20.48 -1.52
C SER A 88 1.11 -20.00 -2.90
N SER A 89 0.18 -19.93 -3.84
CA SER A 89 0.45 -19.48 -5.22
C SER A 89 0.91 -18.01 -5.29
N ARG A 90 1.80 -17.70 -6.24
CA ARG A 90 2.22 -16.31 -6.53
C ARG A 90 1.07 -15.43 -7.03
N SER A 91 0.06 -16.02 -7.67
CA SER A 91 -1.15 -15.29 -8.11
C SER A 91 -1.86 -14.59 -6.94
N VAL A 92 -2.02 -15.30 -5.81
CA VAL A 92 -2.58 -14.77 -4.57
C VAL A 92 -1.73 -13.61 -4.05
N ALA A 93 -0.41 -13.69 -4.19
CA ALA A 93 0.47 -12.61 -3.76
C ALA A 93 0.28 -11.35 -4.60
N TYR A 94 0.23 -11.44 -5.92
CA TYR A 94 0.01 -10.29 -6.79
C TYR A 94 -1.39 -9.68 -6.59
N TRP A 95 -2.40 -10.52 -6.39
CA TRP A 95 -3.74 -10.06 -6.03
C TRP A 95 -3.74 -9.31 -4.68
N LEU A 96 -3.09 -9.84 -3.63
CA LEU A 96 -2.95 -9.14 -2.34
C LEU A 96 -2.25 -7.78 -2.48
N LEU A 97 -1.20 -7.70 -3.31
CA LEU A 97 -0.49 -6.44 -3.56
C LEU A 97 -1.35 -5.45 -4.36
N GLY A 98 -2.14 -5.93 -5.33
CA GLY A 98 -3.13 -5.12 -6.04
C GLY A 98 -4.23 -4.60 -5.13
N SER A 99 -4.76 -5.44 -4.24
CA SER A 99 -5.73 -5.03 -3.22
C SER A 99 -5.13 -4.02 -2.25
N ALA A 100 -3.88 -4.20 -1.81
CA ALA A 100 -3.18 -3.22 -0.99
C ALA A 100 -3.04 -1.87 -1.72
N ALA A 101 -2.71 -1.89 -3.02
CA ALA A 101 -2.65 -0.66 -3.83
C ALA A 101 -4.03 0.04 -3.93
N SER A 102 -5.12 -0.73 -4.03
CA SER A 102 -6.48 -0.17 -3.96
C SER A 102 -6.77 0.44 -2.58
N VAL A 103 -6.34 -0.19 -1.49
CA VAL A 103 -6.48 0.37 -0.13
C VAL A 103 -5.64 1.64 0.04
N PHE A 104 -4.45 1.70 -0.56
CA PHE A 104 -3.64 2.92 -0.60
C PHE A 104 -4.38 4.05 -1.32
N GLY A 105 -5.01 3.76 -2.47
CA GLY A 105 -5.80 4.72 -3.23
C GLY A 105 -7.01 5.26 -2.45
N ILE A 106 -7.82 4.38 -1.86
CA ILE A 106 -9.01 4.79 -1.10
C ILE A 106 -8.65 5.59 0.17
N VAL A 107 -7.49 5.32 0.80
CA VAL A 107 -7.00 6.13 1.92
C VAL A 107 -6.77 7.58 1.48
N ILE A 108 -6.09 7.80 0.35
CA ILE A 108 -5.86 9.15 -0.19
C ILE A 108 -7.18 9.82 -0.56
N PHE A 109 -8.05 9.08 -1.24
CA PHE A 109 -9.36 9.57 -1.65
C PHE A 109 -10.27 9.91 -0.45
N GLY A 110 -10.23 9.11 0.61
CA GLY A 110 -10.92 9.40 1.86
C GLY A 110 -10.35 10.61 2.58
N GLY A 111 -9.02 10.80 2.54
CA GLY A 111 -8.36 12.02 3.01
C GLY A 111 -8.87 13.26 2.26
N LEU A 112 -8.99 13.18 0.94
CA LEU A 112 -9.58 14.25 0.13
C LEU A 112 -11.05 14.51 0.50
N THR A 113 -11.87 13.45 0.60
CA THR A 113 -13.29 13.55 1.00
C THR A 113 -13.46 14.28 2.33
N ARG A 114 -12.51 14.07 3.27
CA ARG A 114 -12.48 14.78 4.54
C ARG A 114 -12.02 16.24 4.38
N LEU A 115 -10.96 16.48 3.62
CA LEU A 115 -10.38 17.82 3.42
C LEU A 115 -11.29 18.75 2.60
N THR A 116 -12.21 18.18 1.81
CA THR A 116 -13.27 18.90 1.10
C THR A 116 -14.59 18.92 1.88
N GLU A 117 -14.55 18.59 3.18
CA GLU A 117 -15.72 18.58 4.07
C GLU A 117 -16.92 17.80 3.53
N SER A 118 -16.65 16.75 2.76
CA SER A 118 -17.67 15.99 2.07
C SER A 118 -18.14 14.77 2.86
N GLY A 119 -17.52 14.47 4.01
CA GLY A 119 -17.72 13.23 4.75
C GLY A 119 -19.07 13.05 5.46
N LEU A 120 -19.95 14.06 5.43
CA LEU A 120 -21.28 14.06 6.06
C LEU A 120 -22.40 14.44 5.07
N SER A 121 -22.10 14.53 3.78
CA SER A 121 -23.06 14.87 2.72
C SER A 121 -24.16 13.82 2.50
N ILE A 122 -23.89 12.54 2.79
CA ILE A 122 -24.84 11.42 2.68
C ILE A 122 -25.25 10.96 4.08
N THR A 123 -26.37 11.50 4.55
CA THR A 123 -26.89 11.25 5.91
C THR A 123 -27.43 9.83 6.09
N GLU A 124 -27.84 9.17 5.01
CA GLU A 124 -28.44 7.84 5.07
C GLU A 124 -27.43 6.70 4.88
N TRP A 125 -27.68 5.60 5.59
CA TRP A 125 -26.92 4.36 5.42
C TRP A 125 -27.71 3.36 4.57
N ARG A 126 -27.43 3.35 3.26
CA ARG A 126 -28.01 2.42 2.28
C ARG A 126 -26.91 1.52 1.67
N PRO A 127 -26.57 0.36 2.27
CA PRO A 127 -25.45 -0.48 1.84
C PRO A 127 -25.57 -1.00 0.41
N VAL A 128 -26.79 -1.31 -0.03
CA VAL A 128 -27.06 -1.90 -1.35
C VAL A 128 -27.58 -0.85 -2.32
N THR A 129 -28.73 -0.23 -2.01
CA THR A 129 -29.42 0.74 -2.87
C THR A 129 -28.64 2.06 -3.04
N GLY A 130 -27.83 2.46 -2.06
CA GLY A 130 -26.97 3.64 -2.15
C GLY A 130 -25.71 3.45 -3.00
N SER A 131 -25.66 2.43 -3.86
CA SER A 131 -24.59 2.22 -4.84
C SER A 131 -24.85 2.97 -6.15
N LEU A 132 -26.11 3.31 -6.42
CA LEU A 132 -26.47 4.18 -7.53
C LEU A 132 -26.46 5.63 -7.06
N TRP A 133 -25.97 6.53 -7.91
CA TRP A 133 -26.12 7.98 -7.72
C TRP A 133 -27.54 8.44 -8.06
N PRO A 134 -27.99 9.62 -7.58
CA PRO A 134 -29.25 10.21 -8.00
C PRO A 134 -29.26 10.47 -9.51
N GLY A 135 -30.21 9.87 -10.23
CA GLY A 135 -30.32 9.91 -11.68
C GLY A 135 -31.28 10.98 -12.21
N SER A 136 -32.16 11.51 -11.36
CA SER A 136 -33.12 12.55 -11.71
C SER A 136 -32.96 13.82 -10.86
N GLN A 137 -33.47 14.95 -11.36
CA GLN A 137 -33.44 16.22 -10.64
C GLN A 137 -34.22 16.14 -9.31
N ALA A 138 -35.37 15.46 -9.29
CA ALA A 138 -36.17 15.26 -8.08
C ALA A 138 -35.42 14.43 -7.01
N GLU A 139 -34.66 13.41 -7.42
CA GLU A 139 -33.83 12.63 -6.48
C GLU A 139 -32.68 13.49 -5.90
N TRP A 140 -32.06 14.33 -6.72
CA TRP A 140 -31.04 15.27 -6.26
C TRP A 140 -31.58 16.27 -5.24
N GLU A 141 -32.77 16.82 -5.49
CA GLU A 141 -33.45 17.72 -4.56
C GLU A 141 -33.80 17.02 -3.26
N SER A 142 -34.29 15.77 -3.30
CA SER A 142 -34.59 14.99 -2.11
C SER A 142 -33.36 14.70 -1.24
N GLU A 143 -32.22 14.35 -1.85
CA GLU A 143 -30.97 14.17 -1.09
C GLU A 143 -30.45 15.50 -0.54
N PHE A 144 -30.61 16.61 -1.30
CA PHE A 144 -30.22 17.93 -0.83
C PHE A 144 -31.12 18.41 0.32
N ASP A 145 -32.41 18.11 0.32
CA ASP A 145 -33.33 18.38 1.44
C ASP A 145 -32.89 17.71 2.73
N LYS A 146 -32.44 16.45 2.64
CA LYS A 146 -31.88 15.74 3.80
C LYS A 146 -30.60 16.40 4.29
N TYR A 147 -29.76 16.87 3.37
CA TYR A 147 -28.56 17.60 3.72
C TYR A 147 -28.88 18.96 4.37
N ARG A 148 -29.85 19.70 3.85
CA ARG A 148 -30.34 20.97 4.43
C ARG A 148 -30.85 20.81 5.86
N ALA A 149 -31.42 19.66 6.18
CA ALA A 149 -31.87 19.36 7.52
C ALA A 149 -30.71 19.13 8.51
N SER A 150 -29.51 18.79 8.01
CA SER A 150 -28.34 18.44 8.82
C SER A 150 -27.76 19.65 9.58
N PRO A 151 -27.06 19.42 10.71
CA PRO A 151 -26.33 20.47 11.41
C PRO A 151 -25.23 21.11 10.55
N GLU A 152 -24.54 20.33 9.72
CA GLU A 152 -23.44 20.80 8.86
C GLU A 152 -23.90 21.85 7.85
N PHE A 153 -25.03 21.61 7.18
CA PHE A 153 -25.60 22.62 6.29
C PHE A 153 -25.99 23.90 7.04
N LYS A 154 -26.66 23.77 8.19
CA LYS A 154 -27.15 24.93 8.94
C LYS A 154 -26.03 25.82 9.50
N GLN A 155 -24.90 25.22 9.90
CA GLN A 155 -23.81 25.94 10.55
C GLN A 155 -22.66 26.33 9.62
N LEU A 156 -22.31 25.47 8.67
CA LEU A 156 -21.11 25.65 7.82
C LEU A 156 -21.48 25.98 6.37
N ASN A 157 -22.50 25.34 5.82
CA ASN A 157 -22.81 25.36 4.39
C ASN A 157 -24.16 26.00 4.04
N SER A 158 -24.64 26.98 4.82
CA SER A 158 -26.01 27.51 4.72
C SER A 158 -26.29 28.26 3.42
N THR A 159 -25.24 28.68 2.72
CA THR A 159 -25.29 29.38 1.43
C THR A 159 -25.07 28.46 0.22
N MET A 160 -24.84 27.16 0.46
CA MET A 160 -24.52 26.19 -0.58
C MET A 160 -25.70 25.95 -1.52
N ASP A 161 -25.45 25.91 -2.83
CA ASP A 161 -26.46 25.58 -3.83
C ASP A 161 -26.45 24.07 -4.18
N LEU A 162 -27.35 23.66 -5.09
CA LEU A 162 -27.43 22.27 -5.51
C LEU A 162 -26.19 21.80 -6.29
N ALA A 163 -25.51 22.69 -7.00
CA ALA A 163 -24.32 22.35 -7.79
C ALA A 163 -23.13 22.06 -6.86
N ASP A 164 -22.95 22.88 -5.84
CA ASP A 164 -21.96 22.67 -4.78
C ASP A 164 -22.26 21.38 -3.99
N PHE A 165 -23.54 21.13 -3.66
CA PHE A 165 -23.95 19.88 -3.00
C PHE A 165 -23.59 18.64 -3.82
N LYS A 166 -23.80 18.68 -5.15
CA LYS A 166 -23.43 17.56 -6.05
C LYS A 166 -21.94 17.22 -5.98
N HIS A 167 -21.08 18.22 -5.78
CA HIS A 167 -19.63 18.00 -5.65
C HIS A 167 -19.29 17.20 -4.39
N ILE A 168 -19.75 17.66 -3.23
CA ILE A 168 -19.49 16.97 -1.96
C ILE A 168 -20.15 15.59 -1.91
N TYR A 169 -21.37 15.47 -2.44
CA TYR A 169 -22.08 14.19 -2.53
C TYR A 169 -21.29 13.18 -3.37
N PHE A 170 -20.76 13.60 -4.52
CA PHE A 170 -20.02 12.70 -5.41
C PHE A 170 -18.74 12.19 -4.74
N MET A 171 -18.02 13.06 -4.02
CA MET A 171 -16.82 12.65 -3.27
C MET A 171 -17.14 11.58 -2.25
N GLU A 172 -18.19 11.77 -1.44
CA GLU A 172 -18.57 10.77 -0.44
C GLU A 172 -19.10 9.48 -1.06
N TRP A 173 -19.97 9.59 -2.06
CA TRP A 173 -20.52 8.45 -2.79
C TRP A 173 -19.41 7.61 -3.42
N ALA A 174 -18.46 8.24 -4.10
CA ALA A 174 -17.34 7.55 -4.73
C ALA A 174 -16.46 6.84 -3.70
N HIS A 175 -16.23 7.45 -2.53
CA HIS A 175 -15.47 6.84 -1.45
C HIS A 175 -16.19 5.59 -0.90
N ARG A 176 -17.50 5.70 -0.63
CA ARG A 176 -18.35 4.59 -0.15
C ARG A 176 -18.40 3.46 -1.19
N LEU A 177 -18.60 3.79 -2.47
CA LEU A 177 -18.64 2.81 -3.56
C LEU A 177 -17.31 2.08 -3.72
N TRP A 178 -16.18 2.79 -3.66
CA TRP A 178 -14.86 2.17 -3.70
C TRP A 178 -14.65 1.23 -2.51
N GLY A 179 -15.09 1.62 -1.30
CA GLY A 179 -15.04 0.74 -0.12
C GLY A 179 -15.80 -0.58 -0.33
N ARG A 180 -17.01 -0.51 -0.91
CA ARG A 180 -17.80 -1.70 -1.27
C ARG A 180 -17.09 -2.55 -2.34
N ALA A 181 -16.53 -1.91 -3.37
CA ALA A 181 -15.77 -2.59 -4.41
C ALA A 181 -14.57 -3.35 -3.83
N ILE A 182 -13.82 -2.75 -2.89
CA ILE A 182 -12.73 -3.44 -2.17
C ILE A 182 -13.27 -4.65 -1.40
N GLY A 183 -14.40 -4.51 -0.69
CA GLY A 183 -15.04 -5.61 0.01
C GLY A 183 -15.33 -6.81 -0.91
N ILE A 184 -16.00 -6.57 -2.03
CA ILE A 184 -16.38 -7.62 -3.00
C ILE A 184 -15.16 -8.21 -3.70
N THR A 185 -14.27 -7.35 -4.22
CA THR A 185 -13.05 -7.77 -4.95
C THR A 185 -12.02 -8.44 -4.05
N PHE A 186 -12.15 -8.32 -2.72
CA PHE A 186 -11.36 -9.09 -1.79
C PHE A 186 -12.04 -10.41 -1.36
N LEU A 187 -13.34 -10.36 -1.05
CA LEU A 187 -14.09 -11.51 -0.55
C LEU A 187 -14.22 -12.63 -1.60
N LEU A 188 -14.63 -12.30 -2.84
CA LEU A 188 -14.87 -13.31 -3.87
C LEU A 188 -13.58 -14.06 -4.27
N PRO A 189 -12.44 -13.40 -4.54
CA PRO A 189 -11.21 -14.12 -4.81
C PRO A 189 -10.69 -14.90 -3.60
N THR A 190 -10.91 -14.42 -2.37
CA THR A 190 -10.57 -15.19 -1.15
C THR A 190 -11.31 -16.51 -1.13
N ALA A 191 -12.64 -16.49 -1.29
CA ALA A 191 -13.47 -17.69 -1.34
C ALA A 191 -13.00 -18.65 -2.45
N TYR A 192 -12.75 -18.11 -3.65
CA TYR A 192 -12.22 -18.87 -4.77
C TYR A 192 -10.85 -19.53 -4.47
N PHE A 193 -9.89 -18.79 -3.92
CA PHE A 193 -8.55 -19.33 -3.64
C PHE A 193 -8.56 -20.42 -2.56
N ILE A 194 -9.43 -20.29 -1.55
CA ILE A 194 -9.61 -21.28 -0.51
C ILE A 194 -10.29 -22.53 -1.09
N ALA A 195 -11.42 -22.36 -1.80
CA ALA A 195 -12.15 -23.47 -2.43
C ALA A 195 -11.28 -24.26 -3.42
N ARG A 196 -10.42 -23.57 -4.19
CA ARG A 196 -9.48 -24.19 -5.13
C ARG A 196 -8.17 -24.63 -4.50
N ARG A 197 -8.03 -24.57 -3.17
CA ARG A 197 -6.83 -24.95 -2.41
C ARG A 197 -5.54 -24.34 -3.00
N ARG A 198 -5.59 -23.07 -3.41
CA ARG A 198 -4.44 -22.32 -3.97
C ARG A 198 -3.54 -21.72 -2.89
N VAL A 199 -3.94 -21.85 -1.62
CA VAL A 199 -3.27 -21.31 -0.43
C VAL A 199 -3.09 -22.41 0.61
N THR A 200 -2.10 -22.28 1.49
CA THR A 200 -1.95 -23.20 2.65
C THR A 200 -3.06 -22.96 3.70
N PRO A 201 -3.37 -23.90 4.61
CA PRO A 201 -4.43 -23.71 5.62
C PRO A 201 -4.21 -22.50 6.52
N SER A 202 -2.97 -22.28 6.97
CA SER A 202 -2.59 -21.10 7.75
C SER A 202 -2.81 -19.79 6.97
N MET A 203 -2.67 -19.83 5.64
CA MET A 203 -2.93 -18.67 4.79
C MET A 203 -4.43 -18.45 4.57
N ALA A 204 -5.23 -19.51 4.47
CA ALA A 204 -6.69 -19.39 4.39
C ALA A 204 -7.26 -18.65 5.61
N TRP A 205 -6.78 -18.97 6.82
CA TRP A 205 -7.15 -18.23 8.04
C TRP A 205 -6.74 -16.76 8.00
N LYS A 206 -5.54 -16.45 7.50
CA LYS A 206 -5.09 -15.05 7.34
C LYS A 206 -5.96 -14.27 6.36
N LEU A 207 -6.31 -14.86 5.22
CA LEU A 207 -7.18 -14.21 4.23
C LEU A 207 -8.59 -13.98 4.79
N THR A 208 -9.12 -14.96 5.53
CA THR A 208 -10.42 -14.83 6.21
C THR A 208 -10.39 -13.72 7.27
N GLY A 209 -9.31 -13.65 8.06
CA GLY A 209 -9.09 -12.56 9.01
C GLY A 209 -9.03 -11.19 8.34
N ILE A 210 -8.35 -11.06 7.19
CA ILE A 210 -8.34 -9.82 6.41
C ILE A 210 -9.73 -9.47 5.89
N CYS A 211 -10.53 -10.45 5.42
CA CYS A 211 -11.94 -10.21 5.05
C CYS A 211 -12.73 -9.66 6.24
N GLY A 212 -12.56 -10.23 7.44
CA GLY A 212 -13.16 -9.74 8.67
C GLY A 212 -12.75 -8.29 8.99
N MET A 213 -11.47 -7.96 8.84
CA MET A 213 -10.99 -6.58 9.05
C MET A 213 -11.56 -5.59 8.02
N ILE A 214 -11.73 -5.99 6.75
CA ILE A 214 -12.38 -5.15 5.73
C ILE A 214 -13.87 -4.94 6.06
N GLY A 215 -14.56 -5.99 6.50
CA GLY A 215 -15.95 -5.85 6.98
C GLY A 215 -16.05 -4.90 8.17
N PHE A 216 -15.13 -5.03 9.12
CA PHE A 216 -15.04 -4.14 10.29
C PHE A 216 -14.69 -2.70 9.91
N GLN A 217 -13.92 -2.47 8.85
CA GLN A 217 -13.68 -1.15 8.30
C GLN A 217 -14.98 -0.45 7.87
N GLY A 218 -15.88 -1.17 7.21
CA GLY A 218 -17.22 -0.65 6.88
C GLY A 218 -18.03 -0.28 8.13
N PHE A 219 -17.95 -1.10 9.19
CA PHE A 219 -18.59 -0.80 10.46
C PHE A 219 -18.03 0.46 11.13
N ILE A 220 -16.70 0.63 11.19
CA ILE A 220 -16.08 1.84 11.73
C ILE A 220 -16.48 3.06 10.88
N GLY A 221 -16.50 2.95 9.55
CA GLY A 221 -16.93 4.03 8.66
C GLY A 221 -18.37 4.49 8.93
N TRP A 222 -19.29 3.55 9.13
CA TRP A 222 -20.66 3.87 9.56
C TRP A 222 -20.70 4.54 10.93
N TRP A 223 -19.97 4.01 11.92
CA TRP A 223 -19.89 4.60 13.27
C TRP A 223 -19.32 6.03 13.25
N MET A 224 -18.40 6.30 12.34
CA MET A 224 -17.78 7.60 12.09
C MET A 224 -18.78 8.62 11.52
N VAL A 225 -19.60 8.23 10.53
CA VAL A 225 -20.64 9.12 9.97
C VAL A 225 -21.75 9.36 10.99
N LYS A 226 -22.22 8.31 11.67
CA LYS A 226 -23.29 8.42 12.68
C LYS A 226 -22.96 9.40 13.80
N SER A 227 -21.68 9.62 14.13
CA SER A 227 -21.26 10.65 15.11
C SER A 227 -21.63 12.06 14.70
N GLY A 228 -21.45 12.38 13.42
CA GLY A 228 -21.53 13.76 12.92
C GLY A 228 -22.96 14.24 12.69
N LEU A 229 -23.95 13.39 12.98
CA LEU A 229 -25.37 13.63 12.75
C LEU A 229 -26.19 13.65 14.05
N LYS A 230 -25.54 13.79 15.21
CA LYS A 230 -26.22 13.82 16.50
C LYS A 230 -26.86 15.19 16.76
N ASP A 231 -28.03 15.18 17.38
CA ASP A 231 -28.76 16.39 17.76
C ASP A 231 -28.02 17.24 18.80
N ASP A 232 -27.15 16.62 19.61
CA ASP A 232 -26.27 17.32 20.56
C ASP A 232 -25.33 18.34 19.86
N LEU A 233 -25.15 18.21 18.53
CA LEU A 233 -24.35 19.12 17.69
C LEU A 233 -25.12 20.39 17.28
N PHE A 234 -26.37 20.57 17.72
CA PHE A 234 -27.10 21.83 17.62
C PHE A 234 -26.80 22.79 18.79
N ALA A 235 -26.05 22.35 19.81
CA ALA A 235 -25.68 23.20 20.93
C ALA A 235 -24.68 24.30 20.52
N GLU A 236 -24.81 25.49 21.10
CA GLU A 236 -23.90 26.61 20.88
C GLU A 236 -22.44 26.21 21.17
N GLY A 237 -21.54 26.38 20.20
CA GLY A 237 -20.13 26.01 20.30
C GLY A 237 -19.78 24.58 19.86
N SER A 238 -20.76 23.77 19.44
CA SER A 238 -20.50 22.43 18.89
C SER A 238 -20.35 22.48 17.36
N HIS A 239 -19.17 22.11 16.85
CA HIS A 239 -18.95 22.02 15.41
C HIS A 239 -19.41 20.64 14.91
N PRO A 240 -20.27 20.56 13.86
CA PRO A 240 -20.73 19.31 13.30
C PRO A 240 -19.62 18.65 12.49
N ARG A 241 -18.71 18.01 13.21
CA ARG A 241 -17.57 17.29 12.66
C ARG A 241 -17.51 15.87 13.16
N VAL A 242 -16.93 15.01 12.35
CA VAL A 242 -16.58 13.67 12.77
C VAL A 242 -15.56 13.75 13.90
N SER A 243 -15.81 13.05 15.00
CA SER A 243 -14.86 12.97 16.12
C SER A 243 -13.48 12.49 15.63
N GLN A 244 -12.43 13.25 15.99
CA GLN A 244 -11.03 12.95 15.70
C GLN A 244 -10.60 11.54 16.15
N TYR A 245 -11.21 11.04 17.24
CA TYR A 245 -11.01 9.67 17.71
C TYR A 245 -11.50 8.64 16.70
N ARG A 246 -12.68 8.85 16.11
CA ARG A 246 -13.30 7.93 15.16
C ARG A 246 -12.61 7.99 13.80
N LEU A 247 -12.25 9.19 13.36
CA LEU A 247 -11.43 9.39 12.17
C LEU A 247 -10.08 8.65 12.29
N THR A 248 -9.37 8.86 13.40
CA THR A 248 -8.09 8.19 13.68
C THR A 248 -8.25 6.67 13.77
N ALA A 249 -9.31 6.18 14.43
CA ALA A 249 -9.60 4.75 14.48
C ALA A 249 -9.88 4.15 13.10
N HIS A 250 -10.65 4.85 12.26
CA HIS A 250 -10.94 4.43 10.90
C HIS A 250 -9.66 4.31 10.07
N LEU A 251 -8.85 5.38 10.04
CA LEU A 251 -7.58 5.43 9.33
C LEU A 251 -6.58 4.39 9.85
N GLY A 252 -6.45 4.24 11.16
CA GLY A 252 -5.53 3.28 11.79
C GLY A 252 -5.88 1.84 11.44
N ALA A 253 -7.17 1.49 11.45
CA ALA A 253 -7.60 0.17 11.04
C ALA A 253 -7.50 -0.04 9.51
N ALA A 254 -7.65 1.00 8.68
CA ALA A 254 -7.33 0.94 7.25
C ALA A 254 -5.84 0.65 7.01
N PHE A 255 -4.95 1.31 7.75
CA PHE A 255 -3.51 1.06 7.71
C PHE A 255 -3.17 -0.36 8.16
N ALA A 256 -3.85 -0.89 9.18
CA ALA A 256 -3.67 -2.27 9.63
C ALA A 256 -4.08 -3.29 8.55
N VAL A 257 -5.20 -3.06 7.86
CA VAL A 257 -5.64 -3.86 6.71
C VAL A 257 -4.60 -3.81 5.59
N TYR A 258 -4.16 -2.60 5.21
CA TYR A 258 -3.13 -2.38 4.20
C TYR A 258 -1.82 -3.12 4.53
N CYS A 259 -1.28 -2.94 5.73
CA CYS A 259 -0.07 -3.60 6.19
C CYS A 259 -0.22 -5.12 6.19
N SER A 260 -1.39 -5.64 6.58
CA SER A 260 -1.69 -7.07 6.57
C SER A 260 -1.67 -7.65 5.17
N MET A 261 -2.30 -6.98 4.19
CA MET A 261 -2.28 -7.38 2.79
C MET A 261 -0.85 -7.35 2.23
N LEU A 262 -0.13 -6.25 2.45
CA LEU A 262 1.23 -6.04 1.96
C LEU A 262 2.20 -7.08 2.51
N LEU A 263 2.21 -7.29 3.83
CA LEU A 263 3.06 -8.30 4.49
C LEU A 263 2.74 -9.71 4.01
N THR A 264 1.46 -10.02 3.83
CA THR A 264 1.02 -11.34 3.38
C THR A 264 1.44 -11.60 1.94
N GLY A 265 1.23 -10.64 1.03
CA GLY A 265 1.66 -10.74 -0.36
C GLY A 265 3.18 -10.87 -0.50
N LEU A 266 3.93 -9.99 0.15
CA LEU A 266 5.40 -10.05 0.16
C LEU A 266 5.92 -11.35 0.78
N GLY A 267 5.28 -11.84 1.84
CA GLY A 267 5.59 -13.11 2.49
C GLY A 267 5.49 -14.30 1.53
N ILE A 268 4.40 -14.37 0.74
CA ILE A 268 4.21 -15.43 -0.26
C ILE A 268 5.30 -15.37 -1.34
N LEU A 269 5.60 -14.17 -1.87
CA LEU A 269 6.65 -14.01 -2.89
C LEU A 269 8.03 -14.41 -2.35
N LYS A 270 8.34 -14.01 -1.11
CA LYS A 270 9.59 -14.37 -0.43
C LYS A 270 9.72 -15.88 -0.26
N GLU A 271 8.70 -16.55 0.26
CA GLU A 271 8.72 -18.01 0.46
C GLU A 271 8.90 -18.75 -0.87
N ASN A 272 8.18 -18.34 -1.92
CA ASN A 272 8.33 -18.92 -3.25
C ASN A 272 9.74 -18.72 -3.82
N ARG A 273 10.38 -17.57 -3.58
CA ARG A 273 11.76 -17.30 -4.00
C ARG A 273 12.76 -18.16 -3.21
N MET A 274 12.57 -18.31 -1.91
CA MET A 274 13.45 -19.09 -1.05
C MET A 274 13.39 -20.60 -1.38
N LEU A 275 12.21 -21.12 -1.72
CA LEU A 275 12.05 -22.51 -2.15
C LEU A 275 12.67 -22.77 -3.52
N ALA A 276 12.70 -21.77 -4.42
CA ALA A 276 13.32 -21.89 -5.73
C ALA A 276 14.86 -21.99 -5.66
N ASN A 277 15.50 -21.33 -4.68
CA ASN A 277 16.93 -21.46 -4.44
C ASN A 277 17.22 -21.64 -2.92
N PRO A 278 17.09 -22.88 -2.42
CA PRO A 278 17.21 -23.16 -0.98
C PRO A 278 18.61 -22.93 -0.43
N ALA A 279 19.67 -23.14 -1.24
CA ALA A 279 21.05 -22.91 -0.81
C ALA A 279 21.30 -21.43 -0.48
N LYS A 280 20.92 -20.53 -1.41
CA LYS A 280 20.99 -19.07 -1.19
C LYS A 280 20.10 -18.62 -0.03
N ALA A 281 18.93 -19.23 0.12
CA ALA A 281 18.01 -18.93 1.21
C ALA A 281 18.59 -19.33 2.58
N ALA A 282 19.26 -20.48 2.68
CA ALA A 282 19.91 -20.94 3.90
C ALA A 282 21.06 -20.02 4.32
N GLU A 283 21.87 -19.57 3.36
CA GLU A 283 22.93 -18.57 3.60
C GLU A 283 22.34 -17.26 4.13
N TRP A 284 21.33 -16.71 3.45
CA TRP A 284 20.65 -15.49 3.88
C TRP A 284 20.06 -15.61 5.30
N VAL A 285 19.45 -16.76 5.62
CA VAL A 285 18.92 -17.06 6.96
C VAL A 285 20.03 -17.01 8.01
N ARG A 286 21.20 -17.63 7.74
CA ARG A 286 22.34 -17.61 8.66
C ARG A 286 22.85 -16.19 8.89
N THR A 287 22.96 -15.40 7.84
CA THR A 287 23.38 -13.99 7.92
C THR A 287 22.42 -13.17 8.78
N ILE A 288 21.11 -13.23 8.52
CA ILE A 288 20.10 -12.44 9.25
C ILE A 288 19.92 -12.88 10.70
N ARG A 289 20.13 -14.17 11.01
CA ARG A 289 20.04 -14.69 12.38
C ARG A 289 21.22 -14.31 13.27
N HIS A 290 22.31 -13.82 12.69
CA HIS A 290 23.51 -13.49 13.44
C HIS A 290 23.20 -12.50 14.59
N PRO A 291 23.73 -12.72 15.82
CA PRO A 291 23.43 -11.88 16.99
C PRO A 291 23.70 -10.39 16.79
N ALA A 292 24.75 -10.06 16.01
CA ALA A 292 25.06 -8.67 15.63
C ALA A 292 23.91 -7.91 14.95
N LEU A 293 22.96 -8.61 14.32
CA LEU A 293 21.77 -8.01 13.69
C LEU A 293 20.53 -8.04 14.58
N ARG A 294 20.64 -8.44 15.86
CA ARG A 294 19.51 -8.45 16.80
C ARG A 294 18.94 -7.06 17.01
N VAL A 295 19.80 -6.08 17.35
CA VAL A 295 19.39 -4.69 17.56
C VAL A 295 18.82 -4.13 16.26
N PHE A 296 19.51 -4.30 15.12
CA PHE A 296 19.01 -3.90 13.81
C PHE A 296 17.58 -4.41 13.54
N ARG A 297 17.30 -5.70 13.75
CA ARG A 297 15.95 -6.27 13.52
C ARG A 297 14.90 -5.69 14.48
N ALA A 298 15.27 -5.50 15.75
CA ALA A 298 14.37 -4.88 16.74
C ALA A 298 14.08 -3.41 16.39
N SER A 299 15.10 -2.65 15.97
CA SER A 299 14.95 -1.26 15.54
C SER A 299 14.02 -1.13 14.33
N VAL A 300 14.06 -2.05 13.36
CA VAL A 300 13.09 -2.01 12.23
C VAL A 300 11.64 -2.14 12.71
N ILE A 301 11.38 -2.99 13.70
CA ILE A 301 10.04 -3.12 14.31
C ILE A 301 9.68 -1.83 15.04
N GLY A 302 10.58 -1.34 15.90
CA GLY A 302 10.37 -0.10 16.66
C GLY A 302 10.12 1.10 15.76
N LEU A 303 10.87 1.25 14.67
CA LEU A 303 10.67 2.30 13.67
C LEU A 303 9.35 2.15 12.92
N SER A 304 8.94 0.92 12.59
CA SER A 304 7.64 0.70 11.93
C SER A 304 6.48 1.11 12.84
N LEU A 305 6.57 0.80 14.13
CA LEU A 305 5.59 1.22 15.13
C LEU A 305 5.61 2.74 15.34
N LEU A 306 6.80 3.35 15.43
CA LEU A 306 6.96 4.79 15.57
C LEU A 306 6.34 5.53 14.38
N VAL A 307 6.65 5.12 13.14
CA VAL A 307 6.06 5.69 11.92
C VAL A 307 4.53 5.56 11.92
N PHE A 308 4.00 4.40 12.33
CA PHE A 308 2.56 4.19 12.46
C PHE A 308 1.95 5.17 13.49
N THR A 309 2.55 5.29 14.67
CA THR A 309 2.09 6.21 15.72
C THR A 309 2.15 7.66 15.28
N THR A 310 3.20 8.09 14.58
CA THR A 310 3.30 9.43 14.02
C THR A 310 2.23 9.71 12.96
N ALA A 311 1.89 8.71 12.13
CA ALA A 311 0.78 8.85 11.19
C ALA A 311 -0.57 8.99 11.92
N MET A 312 -0.76 8.28 13.04
CA MET A 312 -1.98 8.40 13.86
C MET A 312 -2.08 9.75 14.56
N SER A 313 -0.98 10.30 15.08
CA SER A 313 -1.00 11.67 15.62
C SER A 313 -1.31 12.71 14.54
N GLY A 314 -0.86 12.48 13.31
CA GLY A 314 -1.25 13.31 12.16
C GLY A 314 -2.75 13.25 11.84
N ALA A 315 -3.38 12.10 12.06
CA ALA A 315 -4.83 11.95 11.90
C ALA A 315 -5.63 12.71 12.97
N LEU A 316 -5.10 12.82 14.20
CA LEU A 316 -5.66 13.68 15.24
C LEU A 316 -5.53 15.16 14.87
N VAL A 317 -4.35 15.59 14.39
CA VAL A 317 -4.14 16.96 13.88
C VAL A 317 -5.12 17.29 12.77
N ALA A 318 -5.29 16.36 11.82
CA ALA A 318 -6.26 16.51 10.76
C ALA A 318 -7.66 16.65 11.36
N GLY A 319 -8.14 15.69 12.15
CA GLY A 319 -9.51 15.70 12.70
C GLY A 319 -9.87 16.89 13.59
N LEU A 320 -8.88 17.56 14.18
CA LEU A 320 -9.07 18.78 14.98
C LEU A 320 -8.90 20.08 14.20
N ASP A 321 -8.50 20.01 12.93
CA ASP A 321 -8.04 21.16 12.12
C ASP A 321 -6.88 21.93 12.76
N ALA A 322 -6.11 21.22 13.58
CA ALA A 322 -4.97 21.76 14.32
C ALA A 322 -3.81 22.19 13.42
N GLY A 323 -3.85 21.85 12.13
CA GLY A 323 -2.87 22.28 11.14
C GLY A 323 -2.90 23.79 10.84
N LEU A 324 -3.98 24.48 11.21
CA LEU A 324 -4.19 25.93 10.97
C LEU A 324 -3.88 26.81 12.19
N ILE A 325 -3.40 26.23 13.30
CA ILE A 325 -3.16 26.97 14.55
C ILE A 325 -1.82 27.68 14.52
N TYR A 326 -0.73 26.91 14.41
CA TYR A 326 0.62 27.44 14.23
C TYR A 326 1.17 27.04 12.86
N ASN A 327 1.58 28.01 12.05
CA ASN A 327 1.97 27.79 10.65
C ASN A 327 3.44 28.09 10.35
N GLU A 328 4.22 28.34 11.41
CA GLU A 328 5.68 28.44 11.38
C GLU A 328 6.33 27.10 11.73
N PHE A 329 7.62 26.96 11.36
CA PHE A 329 8.47 25.85 11.79
C PHE A 329 9.94 26.31 11.87
N PRO A 330 10.72 25.92 12.88
CA PRO A 330 10.38 25.05 14.03
C PRO A 330 9.57 25.73 15.15
N TRP A 331 9.42 27.06 15.12
CA TRP A 331 8.69 27.81 16.14
C TRP A 331 7.17 27.56 16.09
N MET A 332 6.51 27.80 17.23
CA MET A 332 5.07 27.86 17.42
C MET A 332 4.78 29.17 18.16
N GLY A 333 4.57 30.24 17.39
CA GLY A 333 4.50 31.60 17.90
C GLY A 333 5.87 32.11 18.35
N LEU A 334 5.97 32.62 19.59
CA LEU A 334 7.21 33.21 20.12
C LEU A 334 8.25 32.18 20.60
N GLY A 335 7.87 30.90 20.72
CA GLY A 335 8.72 29.85 21.28
C GLY A 335 8.77 28.58 20.42
N LEU A 336 9.50 27.56 20.88
CA LEU A 336 9.46 26.22 20.27
C LEU A 336 8.18 25.45 20.62
N THR A 337 7.46 25.89 21.64
CA THR A 337 6.16 25.37 22.06
C THR A 337 5.19 26.52 22.28
N PRO A 338 3.87 26.27 22.14
CA PRO A 338 2.85 27.19 22.63
C PRO A 338 3.04 27.53 24.11
N PRO A 339 2.48 28.66 24.58
CA PRO A 339 2.44 29.01 26.00
C PRO A 339 1.84 27.87 26.85
N LYS A 340 2.38 27.64 28.06
CA LYS A 340 1.89 26.55 28.95
C LYS A 340 0.38 26.62 29.22
N LYS A 341 -0.17 27.83 29.30
CA LYS A 341 -1.62 28.07 29.48
C LYS A 341 -2.46 27.49 28.34
N GLU A 342 -1.92 27.43 27.12
CA GLU A 342 -2.59 26.84 25.97
C GLU A 342 -2.37 25.33 25.89
N LEU A 343 -1.30 24.79 26.47
CA LEU A 343 -1.00 23.35 26.40
C LEU A 343 -1.83 22.53 27.40
N PHE A 344 -2.14 23.09 28.56
CA PHE A 344 -2.86 22.41 29.64
C PHE A 344 -4.04 23.26 30.10
N ASP A 345 -4.95 23.52 29.16
CA ASP A 345 -6.14 24.31 29.41
C ASP A 345 -7.20 23.45 30.14
N PRO A 346 -7.68 23.88 31.34
CA PRO A 346 -8.76 23.21 32.06
C PRO A 346 -10.05 23.07 31.26
N PHE A 347 -10.25 23.87 30.21
CA PHE A 347 -11.40 23.78 29.30
C PHE A 347 -11.62 22.36 28.73
N TYR A 348 -10.53 21.62 28.44
CA TYR A 348 -10.62 20.27 27.87
C TYR A 348 -10.84 19.17 28.92
N SER A 349 -10.86 19.51 30.22
CA SER A 349 -11.14 18.54 31.28
C SER A 349 -12.64 18.31 31.41
N HIS A 350 -13.09 17.06 31.35
CA HIS A 350 -14.52 16.74 31.48
C HIS A 350 -14.91 16.30 32.90
N VAL A 351 -13.96 16.26 33.84
CA VAL A 351 -14.23 15.90 35.23
C VAL A 351 -13.91 17.06 36.19
N PRO A 352 -14.71 17.28 37.26
CA PRO A 352 -14.47 18.39 38.19
C PRO A 352 -13.09 18.36 38.86
N ASN A 353 -12.52 17.17 39.05
CA ASN A 353 -11.21 17.00 39.69
C ASN A 353 -10.02 17.15 38.74
N GLN A 354 -10.25 17.43 37.45
CA GLN A 354 -9.22 17.58 36.41
C GLN A 354 -8.23 16.42 36.27
N SER A 355 -8.62 15.22 36.72
CA SER A 355 -7.76 14.03 36.59
C SER A 355 -7.53 13.61 35.13
N ASP A 356 -8.35 14.10 34.19
CA ASP A 356 -8.20 13.85 32.75
C ASP A 356 -7.46 14.97 31.99
N LEU A 357 -7.03 16.03 32.66
CA LEU A 357 -6.44 17.23 32.06
C LEU A 357 -5.36 16.91 31.02
N TRP A 358 -4.40 16.05 31.40
CA TRP A 358 -3.24 15.75 30.56
C TRP A 358 -3.62 15.02 29.28
N TRP A 359 -4.30 13.88 29.40
CA TRP A 359 -4.59 13.06 28.23
C TRP A 359 -5.67 13.67 27.33
N ARG A 360 -6.60 14.46 27.90
CA ARG A 360 -7.57 15.24 27.12
C ARG A 360 -6.88 16.29 26.29
N ASN A 361 -6.01 17.10 26.90
CA ASN A 361 -5.26 18.11 26.15
C ASN A 361 -4.39 17.44 25.06
N MET A 362 -3.72 16.31 25.35
CA MET A 362 -2.91 15.60 24.33
C MET A 362 -3.72 15.03 23.14
N LEU A 363 -5.05 14.92 23.24
CA LEU A 363 -5.89 14.28 22.21
C LEU A 363 -7.00 15.18 21.65
N GLU A 364 -7.33 16.28 22.33
CA GLU A 364 -8.45 17.16 22.01
C GLU A 364 -8.05 18.63 21.88
N ASN A 365 -6.97 19.06 22.54
CA ASN A 365 -6.49 20.44 22.42
C ASN A 365 -5.68 20.62 21.12
N PRO A 366 -6.15 21.44 20.17
CA PRO A 366 -5.49 21.60 18.87
C PRO A 366 -4.02 22.02 18.99
N SER A 367 -3.69 22.93 19.91
CA SER A 367 -2.31 23.42 20.09
C SER A 367 -1.38 22.32 20.58
N LEU A 368 -1.80 21.53 21.58
CA LEU A 368 -0.98 20.44 22.11
C LEU A 368 -0.92 19.26 21.13
N VAL A 369 -2.02 18.89 20.48
CA VAL A 369 -2.03 17.83 19.46
C VAL A 369 -1.12 18.16 18.28
N GLN A 370 -1.08 19.42 17.86
CA GLN A 370 -0.15 19.89 16.83
C GLN A 370 1.30 19.76 17.29
N LEU A 371 1.61 20.18 18.53
CA LEU A 371 2.94 20.02 19.13
C LEU A 371 3.36 18.55 19.24
N ASP A 372 2.48 17.68 19.75
CA ASP A 372 2.72 16.24 19.89
C ASP A 372 3.05 15.60 18.55
N HIS A 373 2.32 15.96 17.49
CA HIS A 373 2.63 15.49 16.15
C HIS A 373 3.98 16.00 15.65
N ARG A 374 4.33 17.27 15.86
CA ARG A 374 5.65 17.84 15.49
C ARG A 374 6.79 17.13 16.23
N ILE A 375 6.63 16.84 17.52
CA ILE A 375 7.60 16.07 18.32
C ILE A 375 7.73 14.65 17.78
N LEU A 376 6.62 13.97 17.50
CA LEU A 376 6.64 12.61 16.93
C LEU A 376 7.27 12.58 15.52
N ALA A 377 7.01 13.59 14.69
CA ALA A 377 7.57 13.69 13.34
C ALA A 377 9.09 13.93 13.38
N THR A 378 9.56 14.86 14.20
CA THR A 378 11.00 15.13 14.40
C THR A 378 11.71 13.94 15.05
N THR A 379 11.07 13.27 16.02
CA THR A 379 11.58 12.02 16.61
C THR A 379 11.68 10.90 15.57
N THR A 380 10.68 10.74 14.71
CA THR A 380 10.71 9.73 13.63
C THR A 380 11.82 10.01 12.62
N PHE A 381 11.96 11.27 12.19
CA PHE A 381 13.01 11.69 11.28
C PHE A 381 14.40 11.41 11.85
N THR A 382 14.66 11.87 13.08
CA THR A 382 15.95 11.69 13.75
C THR A 382 16.23 10.22 14.07
N ALA A 383 15.22 9.43 14.45
CA ALA A 383 15.36 7.99 14.69
C ALA A 383 15.72 7.23 13.41
N ILE A 384 15.12 7.55 12.26
CA ILE A 384 15.45 6.93 10.97
C ILE A 384 16.86 7.32 10.50
N LEU A 385 17.26 8.58 10.66
CA LEU A 385 18.63 9.02 10.35
C LEU A 385 19.67 8.37 11.27
N SER A 386 19.39 8.31 12.58
CA SER A 386 20.24 7.62 13.55
C SER A 386 20.36 6.13 13.24
N PHE A 387 19.26 5.48 12.85
CA PHE A 387 19.26 4.09 12.42
C PHE A 387 20.07 3.88 11.14
N PHE A 388 19.95 4.78 10.16
CA PHE A 388 20.80 4.75 8.96
C PHE A 388 22.28 4.90 9.34
N ALA A 389 22.64 5.89 10.15
CA ALA A 389 23.99 6.11 10.64
C ALA A 389 24.52 4.85 11.35
N TYR A 390 23.73 4.25 12.25
CA TYR A 390 24.05 2.98 12.92
C TYR A 390 24.41 1.86 11.91
N THR A 391 23.66 1.71 10.82
CA THR A 391 23.96 0.68 9.80
C THR A 391 25.23 0.96 9.00
N ARG A 392 25.71 2.22 8.99
CA ARG A 392 26.93 2.64 8.27
C ARG A 392 28.16 2.63 9.16
N PHE A 393 28.05 3.08 10.40
CA PHE A 393 29.18 3.24 11.31
C PHE A 393 29.46 2.00 12.15
N SER A 394 28.46 1.15 12.41
CA SER A 394 28.70 -0.15 13.07
C SER A 394 29.38 -1.12 12.11
N LYS A 395 30.69 -1.35 12.29
CA LYS A 395 31.49 -2.29 11.48
C LYS A 395 30.84 -3.67 11.39
N SER A 396 30.34 -4.18 12.52
CA SER A 396 29.74 -5.52 12.61
C SER A 396 28.44 -5.66 11.80
N VAL A 397 27.59 -4.63 11.82
CA VAL A 397 26.33 -4.57 11.06
C VAL A 397 26.62 -4.34 9.58
N ARG A 398 27.45 -3.35 9.25
CA ARG A 398 27.77 -2.97 7.86
C ARG A 398 28.30 -4.15 7.03
N ALA A 399 29.16 -4.96 7.64
CA ALA A 399 29.77 -6.12 7.00
C ALA A 399 28.76 -7.25 6.71
N ARG A 400 27.71 -7.39 7.53
CA ARG A 400 26.75 -8.51 7.45
C ARG A 400 25.43 -8.14 6.79
N LEU A 401 25.11 -6.85 6.68
CA LEU A 401 23.81 -6.41 6.19
C LEU A 401 23.62 -6.72 4.69
N PRO A 402 22.59 -7.50 4.29
CA PRO A 402 22.35 -7.80 2.88
C PRO A 402 22.07 -6.56 2.04
N LYS A 403 22.39 -6.61 0.73
CA LYS A 403 22.17 -5.49 -0.21
C LYS A 403 20.72 -4.99 -0.20
N ASP A 404 19.75 -5.91 -0.20
CA ASP A 404 18.33 -5.55 -0.18
C ASP A 404 17.92 -4.82 1.09
N ALA A 405 18.54 -5.13 2.24
CA ALA A 405 18.30 -4.42 3.49
C ALA A 405 18.96 -3.04 3.46
N LYS A 406 20.20 -2.91 2.95
CA LYS A 406 20.87 -1.60 2.75
C LYS A 406 20.04 -0.67 1.89
N ASN A 407 19.49 -1.18 0.78
CA ASN A 407 18.62 -0.42 -0.11
C ASN A 407 17.30 -0.04 0.58
N GLY A 408 16.75 -0.91 1.43
CA GLY A 408 15.54 -0.62 2.20
C GLY A 408 15.75 0.50 3.23
N VAL A 409 16.89 0.49 3.94
CA VAL A 409 17.25 1.57 4.88
C VAL A 409 17.44 2.89 4.14
N MET A 410 18.11 2.89 2.98
CA MET A 410 18.25 4.11 2.17
C MET A 410 16.89 4.62 1.67
N GLY A 411 16.00 3.71 1.24
CA GLY A 411 14.63 4.06 0.86
C GLY A 411 13.86 4.74 2.00
N LEU A 412 14.02 4.27 3.24
CA LEU A 412 13.44 4.93 4.42
C LEU A 412 13.96 6.35 4.63
N VAL A 413 15.26 6.59 4.43
CA VAL A 413 15.84 7.94 4.51
C VAL A 413 15.19 8.86 3.48
N HIS A 414 15.07 8.44 2.22
CA HIS A 414 14.42 9.25 1.20
C HIS A 414 12.94 9.52 1.51
N LEU A 415 12.20 8.50 1.95
CA LEU A 415 10.79 8.65 2.28
C LEU A 415 10.56 9.55 3.49
N VAL A 416 11.39 9.45 4.54
CA VAL A 416 11.22 10.31 5.74
C VAL A 416 11.62 11.75 5.45
N SER A 417 12.63 11.99 4.61
CA SER A 417 12.98 13.32 4.14
C SER A 417 11.85 13.95 3.33
N LEU A 418 11.28 13.20 2.37
CA LEU A 418 10.12 13.67 1.62
C LEU A 418 8.94 13.96 2.55
N GLN A 419 8.67 13.08 3.52
CA GLN A 419 7.56 13.25 4.45
C GLN A 419 7.71 14.50 5.33
N ALA A 420 8.92 14.75 5.84
CA ALA A 420 9.21 15.95 6.61
C ALA A 420 9.03 17.22 5.77
N THR A 421 9.54 17.22 4.52
CA THR A 421 9.33 18.33 3.59
C THR A 421 7.84 18.57 3.34
N LEU A 422 7.07 17.53 3.01
CA LEU A 422 5.63 17.66 2.79
C LEU A 422 4.91 18.21 4.04
N GLY A 423 5.29 17.77 5.23
CA GLY A 423 4.66 18.23 6.48
C GLY A 423 4.94 19.69 6.79
N ILE A 424 6.22 20.10 6.68
CA ILE A 424 6.63 21.49 6.86
C ILE A 424 5.97 22.39 5.81
N SER A 425 5.95 21.97 4.54
CA SER A 425 5.27 22.74 3.50
C SER A 425 3.76 22.81 3.73
N THR A 426 3.11 21.74 4.21
CA THR A 426 1.67 21.77 4.56
C THR A 426 1.38 22.84 5.60
N LEU A 427 2.25 22.98 6.61
CA LEU A 427 2.10 24.01 7.63
C LEU A 427 2.33 25.43 7.05
N ILE A 428 3.45 25.66 6.38
CA ILE A 428 3.83 27.00 5.88
C ILE A 428 2.81 27.54 4.87
N TYR A 429 2.21 26.68 4.05
CA TYR A 429 1.23 27.09 3.04
C TYR A 429 -0.22 27.06 3.52
N MET A 430 -0.48 27.00 4.83
CA MET A 430 -1.84 27.01 5.41
C MET A 430 -2.71 25.84 4.95
N VAL A 431 -2.17 24.62 5.02
CA VAL A 431 -2.86 23.35 4.75
C VAL A 431 -3.59 23.30 3.38
N PRO A 432 -2.91 23.55 2.23
CA PRO A 432 -3.55 23.37 0.93
C PRO A 432 -3.97 21.90 0.76
N THR A 433 -5.18 21.66 0.26
CA THR A 433 -5.78 20.31 0.17
C THR A 433 -4.89 19.30 -0.55
N TRP A 434 -4.26 19.69 -1.66
CA TRP A 434 -3.35 18.85 -2.43
C TRP A 434 -2.07 18.49 -1.65
N LEU A 435 -1.56 19.41 -0.84
CA LEU A 435 -0.33 19.23 -0.06
C LEU A 435 -0.60 18.40 1.20
N ALA A 436 -1.72 18.65 1.87
CA ALA A 436 -2.21 17.84 2.98
C ALA A 436 -2.49 16.39 2.53
N SER A 437 -3.13 16.21 1.37
CA SER A 437 -3.36 14.88 0.78
C SER A 437 -2.04 14.20 0.39
N ALA A 438 -1.09 14.93 -0.21
CA ALA A 438 0.24 14.41 -0.52
C ALA A 438 1.01 14.01 0.75
N HIS A 439 0.89 14.78 1.83
CA HIS A 439 1.50 14.45 3.13
C HIS A 439 0.89 13.18 3.73
N GLN A 440 -0.43 12.99 3.64
CA GLN A 440 -1.09 11.75 4.05
C GLN A 440 -0.63 10.55 3.21
N ALA A 441 -0.56 10.72 1.88
CA ALA A 441 -0.04 9.69 0.97
C ALA A 441 1.42 9.33 1.29
N GLY A 442 2.24 10.34 1.59
CA GLY A 442 3.63 10.19 1.99
C GLY A 442 3.78 9.43 3.31
N ALA A 443 2.88 9.64 4.29
CA ALA A 443 2.89 8.92 5.56
C ALA A 443 2.69 7.41 5.34
N LEU A 444 1.69 7.05 4.52
CA LEU A 444 1.44 5.65 4.17
C LEU A 444 2.56 5.06 3.32
N ALA A 445 3.18 5.85 2.43
CA ALA A 445 4.35 5.44 1.66
C ALA A 445 5.59 5.19 2.55
N LEU A 446 5.82 6.03 3.56
CA LEU A 446 6.88 5.84 4.56
C LEU A 446 6.63 4.56 5.36
N LEU A 447 5.40 4.33 5.83
CA LEU A 447 5.02 3.08 6.49
C LEU A 447 5.21 1.87 5.58
N THR A 448 4.85 2.00 4.29
CA THR A 448 5.09 0.97 3.26
C THR A 448 6.56 0.63 3.16
N GLY A 449 7.44 1.63 3.13
CA GLY A 449 8.89 1.45 3.13
C GLY A 449 9.39 0.68 4.37
N ALA A 450 8.86 1.03 5.55
CA ALA A 450 9.22 0.38 6.82
C ALA A 450 8.78 -1.10 6.84
N VAL A 451 7.55 -1.36 6.39
CA VAL A 451 6.96 -2.70 6.27
C VAL A 451 7.68 -3.55 5.23
N ILE A 452 8.10 -2.96 4.10
CA ILE A 452 8.93 -3.64 3.09
C ILE A 452 10.28 -4.00 3.69
N LEU A 453 10.94 -3.08 4.40
CA LEU A 453 12.21 -3.37 5.07
C LEU A 453 12.03 -4.51 6.08
N TYR A 454 11.00 -4.46 6.91
CA TYR A 454 10.64 -5.54 7.84
C TYR A 454 10.42 -6.87 7.10
N SER A 455 9.68 -6.87 5.98
CA SER A 455 9.43 -8.06 5.17
C SER A 455 10.73 -8.67 4.62
N ARG A 456 11.69 -7.83 4.22
CA ARG A 456 13.01 -8.23 3.71
C ARG A 456 13.91 -8.87 4.76
N ILE A 457 13.65 -8.67 6.06
CA ILE A 457 14.48 -9.17 7.17
C ILE A 457 13.76 -10.19 8.05
N SER A 458 12.43 -10.30 7.92
CA SER A 458 11.62 -11.22 8.70
C SER A 458 11.86 -12.66 8.26
N MET A 459 11.82 -13.58 9.22
CA MET A 459 12.01 -15.00 8.97
C MET A 459 10.80 -15.59 8.23
N PRO A 460 11.00 -16.55 7.31
CA PRO A 460 9.88 -17.29 6.73
C PRO A 460 9.19 -18.16 7.78
N ARG A 461 8.00 -18.71 7.46
CA ARG A 461 7.29 -19.63 8.36
C ARG A 461 8.17 -20.82 8.77
N ARG A 462 7.98 -21.33 9.98
CA ARG A 462 8.74 -22.48 10.53
C ARG A 462 8.77 -23.68 9.58
N ALA A 463 7.66 -23.96 8.90
CA ALA A 463 7.57 -25.04 7.91
C ALA A 463 8.54 -24.85 6.73
N ILE A 464 8.61 -23.63 6.18
CA ILE A 464 9.52 -23.28 5.09
C ILE A 464 10.97 -23.27 5.57
N LEU A 465 11.21 -22.74 6.78
CA LEU A 465 12.54 -22.71 7.37
C LEU A 465 13.12 -24.12 7.55
N ARG A 466 12.33 -25.08 8.03
CA ARG A 466 12.75 -26.50 8.14
C ARG A 466 13.11 -27.09 6.78
N GLN A 467 12.32 -26.83 5.74
CA GLN A 467 12.60 -27.31 4.39
C GLN A 467 13.89 -26.74 3.80
N ILE A 468 14.19 -25.47 4.09
CA ILE A 468 15.41 -24.81 3.62
C ILE A 468 16.64 -25.33 4.37
N MET A 469 16.54 -25.54 5.69
CA MET A 469 17.66 -25.97 6.51
C MET A 469 17.97 -27.47 6.39
N ASN A 470 16.98 -28.31 6.09
CA ASN A 470 17.14 -29.77 6.04
C ASN A 470 17.51 -30.30 4.64
N LYS A 471 17.55 -29.46 3.59
CA LYS A 471 18.05 -29.90 2.28
C LYS A 471 19.57 -30.04 2.35
N PRO A 472 20.16 -31.22 2.06
CA PRO A 472 21.59 -31.38 2.03
C PRO A 472 22.18 -30.35 1.06
N GLN A 473 23.22 -29.64 1.52
CA GLN A 473 24.00 -28.80 0.62
C GLN A 473 24.56 -29.73 -0.46
N ALA A 474 24.13 -29.54 -1.71
CA ALA A 474 24.79 -30.21 -2.83
C ALA A 474 26.30 -29.91 -2.69
N PRO A 475 27.17 -30.92 -2.76
CA PRO A 475 28.60 -30.70 -2.60
C PRO A 475 28.99 -29.60 -3.55
N LYS A 476 29.65 -28.55 -3.04
CA LYS A 476 30.32 -27.57 -3.89
C LYS A 476 31.14 -28.41 -4.85
N SER A 477 30.86 -28.32 -6.15
CA SER A 477 31.65 -29.01 -7.16
C SER A 477 33.10 -28.72 -6.81
N ALA A 478 33.82 -29.76 -6.37
CA ALA A 478 35.25 -29.64 -6.13
C ALA A 478 35.81 -28.96 -7.38
N HIS A 479 36.54 -27.86 -7.21
CA HIS A 479 37.26 -27.26 -8.32
C HIS A 479 37.97 -28.39 -9.03
N ALA A 480 37.52 -28.73 -10.24
CA ALA A 480 38.27 -29.59 -11.11
C ALA A 480 39.64 -28.91 -11.22
N GLN A 481 40.65 -29.54 -10.64
CA GLN A 481 42.03 -29.09 -10.81
C GLN A 481 42.25 -28.98 -12.31
N PRO A 482 42.77 -27.84 -12.80
CA PRO A 482 43.02 -27.68 -14.22
C PRO A 482 43.92 -28.83 -14.68
N LEU A 483 43.50 -29.55 -15.71
CA LEU A 483 44.17 -30.70 -16.34
C LEU A 483 45.67 -30.48 -16.64
N ARG A 484 46.14 -29.23 -16.64
CA ARG A 484 47.56 -28.86 -16.78
C ARG A 484 48.46 -29.37 -15.65
N SER A 485 47.96 -29.65 -14.45
CA SER A 485 48.81 -30.19 -13.37
C SER A 485 49.03 -31.70 -13.42
N ARG A 486 48.36 -32.42 -14.34
CA ARG A 486 48.58 -33.87 -14.55
C ARG A 486 49.55 -34.20 -15.67
N ILE A 487 49.80 -33.26 -16.58
CA ILE A 487 50.71 -33.45 -17.71
C ILE A 487 52.17 -33.12 -17.34
N SER A 488 52.41 -32.20 -16.39
CA SER A 488 53.78 -31.91 -15.94
C SER A 488 54.40 -33.00 -15.07
N ALA A 489 53.59 -33.95 -14.56
CA ALA A 489 54.08 -35.07 -13.76
C ALA A 489 54.49 -36.29 -14.62
N SER A 490 54.07 -36.38 -15.89
CA SER A 490 54.43 -37.49 -16.78
C SER A 490 55.56 -37.15 -17.76
N GLN A 491 56.14 -35.95 -17.69
CA GLN A 491 57.30 -35.54 -18.50
C GLN A 491 58.60 -35.40 -17.67
N ALA A 492 58.57 -35.79 -16.40
CA ALA A 492 59.73 -35.81 -15.52
C ALA A 492 60.32 -37.24 -15.32
N GLU A 493 59.75 -38.25 -15.98
CA GLU A 493 60.20 -39.66 -15.92
C GLU A 493 60.56 -40.25 -17.30
N SER A 494 60.96 -39.41 -18.25
CA SER A 494 61.47 -39.86 -19.57
C SER A 494 62.84 -39.27 -19.89
#